data_AF-A0A2S9FIY8-F1
#
_entry.id   AF-A0A2S9FIY8-F1
#
_cell.length_a   1.000
_cell.length_b   1.000
_cell.length_c   1.000
_cell.angle_alpha   90.00
_cell.angle_beta   90.00
_cell.angle_gamma   90.00
#
_symmetry.space_group_name_H-M   'P 1'
#
loop_
_entity.id
_entity.type
_entity.pdbx_description
1 polymer ?
#
loop_
_entity_poly.entity_id
_entity_poly.type
_entity_poly.pdbx_seq_one_letter_code
_entity_poly.pdbx_strand_id
1 'polypeptide(L)'
;VATTIKPQVQQAAWDAMENGCDGPCKGAVVALEPSTGKILALVSAPSYDPNLLATHNIAEQEATWQRLRDDPDSPLLNRAISETYPPGSTFKVVTTAAALQSGATPQTQLTAAPQIALPDSTATLENFGGASCGGGPTTSLQNAFASSCNTAFVQLGIDTGADQLRSTAQGFGVDAPPPTIPMQVAESTVGPIIDDAALGMSSIGQRDV
;
A
#
# COMPACT_ATOMS: atom_id res chain seq x y z
N VAL A 1 7.92 14.61 26.32
CA VAL A 1 7.56 13.41 25.53
C VAL A 1 8.83 12.91 24.86
N ALA A 2 9.19 11.63 25.01
CA ALA A 2 10.28 11.01 24.27
C ALA A 2 9.67 10.11 23.19
N THR A 3 10.02 10.33 21.92
CA THR A 3 9.51 9.55 20.79
C THR A 3 10.41 8.35 20.51
N THR A 4 9.95 7.44 19.64
CA THR A 4 10.75 6.31 19.15
C THR A 4 11.56 6.63 17.88
N ILE A 5 11.40 7.86 17.35
CA ILE A 5 12.03 8.30 16.12
C ILE A 5 13.55 8.27 16.27
N LYS A 6 14.22 7.66 15.30
CA LYS A 6 15.67 7.76 15.15
C LYS A 6 15.98 8.92 14.22
N PRO A 7 16.61 10.01 14.69
CA PRO A 7 16.81 11.22 13.87
C PRO A 7 17.48 10.95 12.53
N GLN A 8 18.48 10.06 12.49
CA GLN A 8 19.18 9.68 11.27
C GLN A 8 18.27 8.97 10.25
N VAL A 9 17.33 8.15 10.72
CA VAL A 9 16.39 7.42 9.85
C VAL A 9 15.32 8.38 9.33
N GLN A 10 14.78 9.24 10.19
CA GLN A 10 13.84 10.30 9.80
C GLN A 10 14.45 11.23 8.76
N GLN A 11 15.68 11.70 8.98
CA GLN A 11 16.35 12.62 8.07
C GLN A 11 16.65 11.95 6.73
N ALA A 12 17.18 10.73 6.72
CA ALA A 12 17.44 10.01 5.48
C ALA A 12 16.16 9.78 4.68
N ALA A 13 15.05 9.44 5.35
CA ALA A 13 13.74 9.30 4.71
C ALA A 13 13.22 10.63 4.14
N TRP A 14 13.37 11.74 4.87
CA TRP A 14 13.01 13.07 4.40
C TRP A 14 13.84 13.49 3.19
N ASP A 15 15.16 13.37 3.26
CA ASP A 15 16.08 13.74 2.17
C ASP A 15 15.80 12.91 0.91
N ALA A 16 15.47 11.62 1.07
CA ALA A 16 15.07 10.77 -0.04
C ALA A 16 13.74 11.25 -0.67
N MET A 17 12.76 11.67 0.13
CA MET A 17 11.52 12.24 -0.39
C MET A 17 11.75 13.58 -1.08
N GLU A 18 12.64 14.44 -0.60
CA GLU A 18 12.93 15.74 -1.23
C GLU A 18 13.66 15.63 -2.58
N ASN A 19 14.40 14.55 -2.81
CA ASN A 19 15.29 14.41 -3.97
C ASN A 19 14.96 13.22 -4.89
N GLY A 20 13.98 12.39 -4.54
CA GLY A 20 13.77 11.07 -5.14
C GLY A 20 12.92 11.03 -6.41
N CYS A 21 12.28 12.14 -6.80
CA CYS A 21 11.27 12.16 -7.88
C CYS A 21 11.58 13.22 -8.96
N ASP A 22 12.85 13.36 -9.36
CA ASP A 22 13.33 14.49 -10.17
C ASP A 22 12.99 15.86 -9.53
N GLY A 23 13.09 15.88 -8.20
CA GLY A 23 12.56 16.90 -7.30
C GLY A 23 11.84 16.25 -6.10
N PRO A 24 11.07 17.04 -5.33
CA PRO A 24 10.33 16.53 -4.19
C PRO A 24 9.23 15.55 -4.59
N CYS A 25 9.17 14.43 -3.88
CA CYS A 25 8.12 13.44 -3.94
C CYS A 25 6.93 13.85 -3.06
N LYS A 26 5.70 13.56 -3.51
CA LYS A 26 4.52 13.55 -2.65
C LYS A 26 4.27 12.12 -2.17
N GLY A 27 4.10 11.93 -0.86
CA GLY A 27 3.85 10.61 -0.29
C GLY A 27 4.27 10.49 1.17
N ALA A 28 4.63 9.28 1.58
CA ALA A 28 5.02 8.97 2.95
C ALA A 28 6.14 7.92 3.01
N VAL A 29 6.90 7.93 4.10
CA VAL A 29 7.86 6.89 4.45
C VAL A 29 7.65 6.50 5.92
N VAL A 30 7.53 5.19 6.16
CA VAL A 30 7.42 4.62 7.50
C VAL A 30 8.54 3.60 7.69
N ALA A 31 9.26 3.71 8.81
CA ALA A 31 10.25 2.72 9.21
C ALA A 31 9.89 2.14 10.58
N LEU A 32 9.82 0.81 10.67
CA LEU A 32 9.48 0.09 11.89
C LEU A 32 10.66 -0.78 12.36
N GLU A 33 10.79 -0.95 13.68
CA GLU A 33 11.61 -2.01 14.28
C GLU A 33 10.74 -3.25 14.49
N PRO A 34 10.86 -4.33 13.67
CA PRO A 34 9.88 -5.42 13.67
C PRO A 34 9.76 -6.17 15.00
N SER A 35 10.86 -6.28 15.75
CA SER A 35 10.89 -7.01 17.02
C SER A 35 10.24 -6.25 18.19
N THR A 36 9.97 -4.95 18.05
CA THR A 36 9.47 -4.10 19.14
C THR A 36 8.26 -3.26 18.78
N GLY A 37 7.99 -3.06 17.49
CA GLY A 37 6.93 -2.16 17.00
C GLY A 37 7.28 -0.68 17.07
N LYS A 38 8.53 -0.30 17.41
CA LYS A 38 8.94 1.12 17.43
C LYS A 38 8.86 1.73 16.03
N ILE A 39 8.29 2.93 15.96
CA ILE A 39 8.30 3.76 14.75
C ILE A 39 9.62 4.54 14.74
N LEU A 40 10.53 4.14 13.86
CA LEU A 40 11.87 4.73 13.71
C LEU A 40 11.85 5.97 12.82
N ALA A 41 10.94 6.01 11.85
CA ALA A 41 10.65 7.19 11.03
C ALA A 41 9.16 7.22 10.66
N LEU A 42 8.60 8.44 10.60
CA LEU A 42 7.24 8.74 10.18
C LEU A 42 7.27 10.03 9.38
N VAL A 43 7.46 9.92 8.07
CA VAL A 43 7.62 11.05 7.13
C VAL A 43 6.36 11.18 6.29
N SER A 44 5.88 12.42 6.12
CA SER A 44 4.85 12.82 5.16
C SER A 44 5.39 14.00 4.35
N ALA A 45 5.30 13.92 3.03
CA ALA A 45 5.76 14.94 2.10
C ALA A 45 4.67 15.32 1.07
N PRO A 46 4.54 16.61 0.70
CA PRO A 46 5.21 17.75 1.34
C PRO A 46 4.73 17.96 2.78
N SER A 47 5.55 18.67 3.56
CA SER A 47 5.26 19.04 4.96
C SER A 47 5.21 20.56 5.11
N TYR A 48 5.11 21.04 6.35
CA TYR A 48 5.07 22.47 6.66
C TYR A 48 5.98 22.81 7.84
N ASP A 49 6.36 24.09 7.96
CA ASP A 49 7.06 24.60 9.13
C ASP A 49 6.05 24.94 10.24
N PRO A 50 6.01 24.19 11.36
CA PRO A 50 5.09 24.48 12.45
C PRO A 50 5.38 25.81 13.16
N ASN A 51 6.60 26.37 13.03
CA ASN A 51 6.93 27.66 13.64
C ASN A 51 6.08 28.80 13.06
N LEU A 52 5.66 28.69 11.79
CA LEU A 52 4.80 29.69 11.14
C LEU A 52 3.38 29.72 11.72
N LEU A 53 2.93 28.62 12.34
CA LEU A 53 1.66 28.57 13.07
C LEU A 53 1.83 28.90 14.57
N ALA A 54 3.06 28.84 15.08
CA ALA A 54 3.39 29.15 16.48
C ALA A 54 3.74 30.63 16.70
N THR A 55 3.73 31.46 15.65
CA THR A 55 3.97 32.91 15.75
C THR A 55 2.96 33.58 16.68
N HIS A 56 3.41 34.61 17.40
CA HIS A 56 2.54 35.45 18.25
C HIS A 56 1.83 36.55 17.44
N ASN A 57 2.17 36.72 16.16
CA ASN A 57 1.47 37.63 15.27
C ASN A 57 0.25 36.95 14.65
N ILE A 58 -0.94 37.32 15.14
CA ILE A 58 -2.22 36.73 14.71
C ILE A 58 -2.44 36.85 13.19
N ALA A 59 -2.01 37.95 12.57
CA ALA A 59 -2.20 38.15 11.13
C ALA A 59 -1.33 37.19 10.30
N GLU A 60 -0.09 36.93 10.74
CA GLU A 60 0.82 35.97 10.08
C GLU A 60 0.34 34.53 10.28
N GLN A 61 -0.16 34.21 11.48
CA GLN A 61 -0.74 32.91 11.79
C GLN A 61 -1.94 32.62 10.88
N GLU A 62 -2.88 33.57 10.75
CA GLU A 62 -4.07 33.43 9.90
C GLU A 62 -3.69 33.28 8.42
N ALA A 63 -2.75 34.10 7.93
CA ALA A 63 -2.27 33.99 6.55
C ALA A 63 -1.59 32.64 6.27
N THR A 64 -0.79 32.14 7.23
CA THR A 64 -0.16 30.82 7.15
C THR A 64 -1.22 29.72 7.13
N TRP A 65 -2.21 29.79 8.00
CA TRP A 65 -3.31 28.83 8.05
C TRP A 65 -4.06 28.76 6.72
N GLN A 66 -4.45 29.91 6.15
CA GLN A 66 -5.13 29.97 4.86
C GLN A 66 -4.28 29.36 3.75
N ARG A 67 -2.98 29.70 3.68
CA ARG A 67 -2.06 29.12 2.70
C ARG A 67 -1.98 27.60 2.81
N LEU A 68 -1.80 27.07 4.02
CA LEU A 68 -1.66 25.62 4.24
C LEU A 68 -2.96 24.85 3.98
N ARG A 69 -4.12 25.45 4.30
CA ARG A 69 -5.45 24.88 4.06
C ARG A 69 -5.79 24.83 2.57
N ASP A 70 -5.45 25.89 1.84
CA ASP A 70 -5.81 26.06 0.43
C ASP A 70 -4.75 25.49 -0.53
N ASP A 71 -3.65 24.94 0.01
CA ASP A 71 -2.59 24.30 -0.76
C ASP A 71 -3.08 22.96 -1.37
N PRO A 72 -3.05 22.80 -2.71
CA PRO A 72 -3.50 21.57 -3.37
C PRO A 72 -2.65 20.35 -3.01
N ASP A 73 -1.44 20.54 -2.49
CA ASP A 73 -0.58 19.48 -2.01
C ASP A 73 -0.84 19.07 -0.56
N SER A 74 -1.78 19.73 0.13
CA SER A 74 -2.25 19.37 1.47
C SER A 74 -1.11 19.04 2.45
N PRO A 75 -0.18 19.96 2.71
CA PRO A 75 1.00 19.72 3.57
C PRO A 75 0.63 19.48 5.05
N LEU A 76 -0.59 19.85 5.47
CA LEU A 76 -1.11 19.54 6.81
C LEU A 76 -1.44 18.04 7.00
N LEU A 77 -1.57 17.28 5.92
CA LEU A 77 -1.94 15.87 5.97
C LEU A 77 -0.75 15.00 6.36
N ASN A 78 -0.92 14.18 7.40
CA ASN A 78 0.01 13.10 7.70
C ASN A 78 -0.33 11.87 6.86
N ARG A 79 0.19 11.82 5.63
CA ARG A 79 -0.04 10.73 4.67
C ARG A 79 0.36 9.34 5.18
N ALA A 80 1.28 9.28 6.14
CA ALA A 80 1.77 8.03 6.69
C ALA A 80 0.72 7.28 7.53
N ILE A 81 -0.26 7.99 8.09
CA ILE A 81 -1.24 7.41 9.03
C ILE A 81 -2.67 7.87 8.81
N SER A 82 -2.92 8.93 8.04
CA SER A 82 -4.26 9.54 7.90
C SER A 82 -4.87 9.38 6.52
N GLU A 83 -4.13 8.84 5.55
CA GLU A 83 -4.59 8.61 4.19
C GLU A 83 -4.37 7.14 3.81
N THR A 84 -5.30 6.58 3.03
CA THR A 84 -5.24 5.21 2.51
C THR A 84 -5.04 5.24 1.01
N TYR A 85 -4.19 4.35 0.50
CA TYR A 85 -3.87 4.25 -0.92
C TYR A 85 -4.02 2.80 -1.38
N PRO A 86 -4.46 2.56 -2.62
CA PRO A 86 -4.40 1.22 -3.19
C PRO A 86 -2.97 0.68 -3.11
N PRO A 87 -2.75 -0.46 -2.43
CA PRO A 87 -1.40 -1.01 -2.21
C PRO A 87 -0.78 -1.56 -3.50
N GLY A 88 -1.60 -1.84 -4.52
CA GLY A 88 -1.17 -2.42 -5.78
C GLY A 88 -0.39 -3.72 -5.56
N SER A 89 0.69 -3.90 -6.32
CA SER A 89 1.47 -5.14 -6.30
C SER A 89 2.06 -5.52 -4.93
N THR A 90 2.16 -4.59 -3.97
CA THR A 90 2.60 -4.96 -2.61
C THR A 90 1.59 -5.87 -1.91
N PHE A 91 0.30 -5.79 -2.26
CA PHE A 91 -0.75 -6.66 -1.72
C PHE A 91 -0.63 -8.13 -2.15
N LYS A 92 0.15 -8.41 -3.20
CA LYS A 92 0.47 -9.79 -3.61
C LYS A 92 1.13 -10.58 -2.48
N VAL A 93 1.73 -9.92 -1.47
CA VAL A 93 2.18 -10.55 -0.23
C VAL A 93 1.02 -11.21 0.53
N VAL A 94 -0.10 -10.50 0.70
CA VAL A 94 -1.30 -11.00 1.38
C VAL A 94 -1.95 -12.10 0.55
N THR A 95 -2.10 -11.91 -0.77
CA THR A 95 -2.61 -12.94 -1.69
C THR A 95 -1.76 -14.21 -1.64
N THR A 96 -0.43 -14.08 -1.61
CA THR A 96 0.48 -15.23 -1.48
C THR A 96 0.31 -15.93 -0.14
N ALA A 97 0.23 -15.17 0.96
CA ALA A 97 0.04 -15.74 2.29
C ALA A 97 -1.27 -16.54 2.38
N ALA A 98 -2.36 -16.00 1.82
CA ALA A 98 -3.65 -16.67 1.74
C ALA A 98 -3.56 -17.99 0.97
N ALA A 99 -2.93 -17.97 -0.21
CA ALA A 99 -2.76 -19.16 -1.03
C ALA A 99 -1.91 -20.24 -0.33
N LEU A 100 -0.80 -19.85 0.30
CA LEU A 100 0.09 -20.78 1.01
C LEU A 100 -0.61 -21.42 2.22
N GLN A 101 -1.45 -20.67 2.94
CA GLN A 101 -2.28 -21.21 4.04
C GLN A 101 -3.32 -22.22 3.53
N SER A 102 -3.81 -22.04 2.29
CA SER A 102 -4.70 -22.98 1.59
C SER A 102 -3.97 -24.13 0.89
N GLY A 103 -2.66 -24.30 1.10
CA GLY A 103 -1.88 -25.44 0.60
C GLY A 103 -1.18 -25.22 -0.74
N ALA A 104 -1.18 -24.00 -1.27
CA ALA A 104 -0.27 -23.66 -2.38
C ALA A 104 1.19 -23.80 -1.91
N THR A 105 2.08 -24.01 -2.87
CA THR A 105 3.53 -24.09 -2.64
C THR A 105 4.24 -23.11 -3.55
N PRO A 106 5.51 -22.77 -3.28
CA PRO A 106 6.31 -21.96 -4.21
C PRO A 106 6.38 -22.55 -5.64
N GLN A 107 6.13 -23.85 -5.79
CA GLN A 107 6.10 -24.59 -7.06
C GLN A 107 4.71 -24.70 -7.69
N THR A 108 3.65 -24.15 -7.07
CA THR A 108 2.32 -24.10 -7.68
C THR A 108 2.39 -23.39 -9.02
N GLN A 109 1.90 -24.04 -10.07
CA GLN A 109 1.93 -23.50 -11.43
C GLN A 109 0.73 -22.60 -11.69
N LEU A 110 1.00 -21.38 -12.15
CA LEU A 110 0.04 -20.34 -12.48
C LEU A 110 0.20 -19.93 -13.94
N THR A 111 -0.81 -19.27 -14.49
CA THR A 111 -0.80 -18.76 -15.85
C THR A 111 0.41 -17.83 -16.08
N ALA A 112 1.06 -18.02 -17.21
CA ALA A 112 2.06 -17.08 -17.71
C ALA A 112 1.49 -16.16 -18.79
N ALA A 113 0.18 -16.20 -19.05
CA ALA A 113 -0.46 -15.41 -20.08
C ALA A 113 -0.27 -13.90 -19.82
N PRO A 114 -0.12 -13.08 -20.88
CA PRO A 114 0.03 -11.63 -20.74
C PRO A 114 -1.26 -10.94 -20.28
N GLN A 115 -2.41 -11.57 -20.50
CA GLN A 115 -3.74 -11.05 -20.19
C GLN A 115 -4.64 -12.15 -19.62
N ILE A 116 -5.56 -11.78 -18.73
CA ILE A 116 -6.57 -12.66 -18.14
C ILE A 116 -7.94 -11.95 -18.15
N ALA A 117 -8.99 -12.68 -18.52
CA ALA A 117 -10.36 -12.19 -18.40
C ALA A 117 -10.83 -12.29 -16.95
N LEU A 118 -11.52 -11.27 -16.47
CA LEU A 118 -12.17 -11.34 -15.16
C LEU A 118 -13.47 -12.15 -15.27
N PRO A 119 -13.76 -13.07 -14.34
CA PRO A 119 -15.01 -13.82 -14.34
C PRO A 119 -16.23 -12.89 -14.35
N ASP A 120 -17.30 -13.33 -15.02
CA ASP A 120 -18.60 -12.64 -15.07
C ASP A 120 -18.54 -11.16 -15.51
N SER A 121 -17.51 -10.80 -16.29
CA SER A 121 -17.25 -9.44 -16.74
C SER A 121 -16.68 -9.42 -18.15
N THR A 122 -16.78 -8.28 -18.83
CA THR A 122 -16.07 -8.02 -20.10
C THR A 122 -14.68 -7.42 -19.88
N ALA A 123 -14.32 -7.11 -18.63
CA ALA A 123 -13.04 -6.55 -18.27
C ALA A 123 -11.92 -7.61 -18.33
N THR A 124 -10.72 -7.13 -18.61
CA THR A 124 -9.50 -7.93 -18.60
C THR A 124 -8.44 -7.21 -17.80
N LEU A 125 -7.51 -7.97 -17.23
CA LEU A 125 -6.30 -7.46 -16.60
C LEU A 125 -5.09 -7.99 -17.35
N GLU A 126 -4.03 -7.20 -17.40
CA GLU A 126 -2.80 -7.53 -18.08
C GLU A 126 -1.58 -7.42 -17.17
N ASN A 127 -0.53 -8.14 -17.52
CA ASN A 127 0.79 -7.90 -16.95
C ASN A 127 1.30 -6.54 -17.39
N PHE A 128 2.15 -5.93 -16.57
CA PHE A 128 2.82 -4.68 -16.91
C PHE A 128 3.54 -4.81 -18.26
N GLY A 129 3.25 -3.89 -19.18
CA GLY A 129 3.81 -3.87 -20.53
C GLY A 129 3.28 -4.97 -21.48
N GLY A 130 2.21 -5.69 -21.11
CA GLY A 130 1.59 -6.72 -21.93
C GLY A 130 2.45 -7.97 -22.16
N ALA A 131 3.48 -8.18 -21.33
CA ALA A 131 4.42 -9.30 -21.48
C ALA A 131 3.91 -10.59 -20.81
N SER A 132 4.32 -11.74 -21.34
CA SER A 132 4.10 -13.02 -20.67
C SER A 132 4.97 -13.14 -19.41
N CYS A 133 4.50 -13.90 -18.42
CA CYS A 133 5.28 -14.19 -17.22
C CYS A 133 6.24 -15.37 -17.48
N GLY A 134 7.29 -15.11 -18.26
CA GLY A 134 8.25 -16.12 -18.72
C GLY A 134 7.92 -16.66 -20.11
N GLY A 135 8.65 -17.72 -20.51
CA GLY A 135 8.61 -18.27 -21.87
C GLY A 135 7.67 -19.45 -22.11
N GLY A 136 7.04 -19.97 -21.05
CA GLY A 136 6.13 -21.12 -21.11
C GLY A 136 4.66 -20.72 -20.96
N PRO A 137 3.72 -21.69 -21.03
CA PRO A 137 2.29 -21.44 -20.79
C PRO A 137 1.98 -21.18 -19.31
N THR A 138 2.84 -21.64 -18.39
CA THR A 138 2.73 -21.44 -16.94
C THR A 138 4.07 -21.06 -16.33
N THR A 139 4.01 -20.51 -15.12
CA THR A 139 5.15 -20.14 -14.28
C THR A 139 4.90 -20.59 -12.86
N SER A 140 5.95 -20.78 -12.05
CA SER A 140 5.76 -21.10 -10.63
C SER A 140 5.32 -19.86 -9.84
N LEU A 141 4.60 -20.06 -8.73
CA LEU A 141 4.23 -18.99 -7.80
C LEU A 141 5.46 -18.19 -7.36
N GLN A 142 6.58 -18.86 -7.07
CA GLN A 142 7.83 -18.20 -6.72
C GLN A 142 8.31 -17.23 -7.81
N ASN A 143 8.29 -17.65 -9.08
CA ASN A 143 8.69 -16.82 -10.21
C ASN A 143 7.68 -15.70 -10.47
N ALA A 144 6.38 -16.01 -10.43
CA ALA A 144 5.32 -15.02 -10.58
C ALA A 144 5.42 -13.92 -9.51
N PHE A 145 5.70 -14.29 -8.26
CA PHE A 145 5.91 -13.36 -7.15
C PHE A 145 7.14 -12.49 -7.39
N ALA A 146 8.28 -13.09 -7.72
CA ALA A 146 9.53 -12.36 -7.96
C ALA A 146 9.43 -11.40 -9.16
N SER A 147 8.67 -11.74 -10.19
CA SER A 147 8.42 -10.90 -11.38
C SER A 147 7.15 -10.06 -11.29
N SER A 148 6.41 -10.13 -10.17
CA SER A 148 5.15 -9.40 -9.95
C SER A 148 4.12 -9.57 -11.07
N CYS A 149 3.93 -10.78 -11.60
CA CYS A 149 3.04 -11.01 -12.75
C CYS A 149 1.56 -10.94 -12.38
N ASN A 150 0.86 -9.89 -12.83
CA ASN A 150 -0.55 -9.63 -12.50
C ASN A 150 -1.48 -10.81 -12.79
N THR A 151 -1.41 -11.38 -14.00
CA THR A 151 -2.34 -12.43 -14.43
C THR A 151 -2.25 -13.69 -13.56
N ALA A 152 -1.03 -14.05 -13.13
CA ALA A 152 -0.80 -15.14 -12.20
C ALA A 152 -1.44 -14.88 -10.82
N PHE A 153 -1.39 -13.64 -10.32
CA PHE A 153 -2.00 -13.28 -9.03
C PHE A 153 -3.51 -13.12 -9.08
N VAL A 154 -4.06 -12.69 -10.21
CA VAL A 154 -5.51 -12.71 -10.46
C VAL A 154 -6.02 -14.16 -10.41
N GLN A 155 -5.37 -15.07 -11.15
CA GLN A 155 -5.70 -16.49 -11.09
C GLN A 155 -5.57 -17.03 -9.66
N LEU A 156 -4.42 -16.79 -9.01
CA LEU A 156 -4.15 -17.32 -7.68
C LEU A 156 -5.18 -16.88 -6.64
N GLY A 157 -5.57 -15.61 -6.65
CA GLY A 157 -6.52 -15.09 -5.68
C GLY A 157 -7.95 -15.58 -5.91
N ILE A 158 -8.37 -15.73 -7.18
CA ILE A 158 -9.65 -16.38 -7.51
C ILE A 158 -9.64 -17.85 -7.07
N ASP A 159 -8.57 -18.59 -7.38
CA ASP A 159 -8.41 -20.00 -6.98
C ASP A 159 -8.38 -20.15 -5.44
N THR A 160 -7.86 -19.14 -4.72
CA THR A 160 -7.79 -19.11 -3.25
C THR A 160 -9.14 -18.74 -2.60
N GLY A 161 -9.95 -17.92 -3.26
CA GLY A 161 -11.28 -17.51 -2.81
C GLY A 161 -11.28 -16.29 -1.88
N ALA A 162 -12.39 -15.54 -1.90
CA ALA A 162 -12.54 -14.29 -1.18
C ALA A 162 -12.45 -14.43 0.34
N ASP A 163 -13.03 -15.48 0.92
CA ASP A 163 -13.06 -15.66 2.38
C ASP A 163 -11.67 -15.87 2.96
N GLN A 164 -10.83 -16.67 2.29
CA GLN A 164 -9.45 -16.86 2.73
C GLN A 164 -8.65 -15.56 2.56
N LEU A 165 -8.85 -14.81 1.47
CA LEU A 165 -8.18 -13.53 1.26
C LEU A 165 -8.55 -12.52 2.35
N ARG A 166 -9.85 -12.37 2.67
CA ARG A 166 -10.35 -11.52 3.76
C ARG A 166 -9.78 -11.95 5.11
N SER A 167 -9.86 -13.24 5.44
CA SER A 167 -9.36 -13.77 6.71
C SER A 167 -7.85 -13.54 6.86
N THR A 168 -7.09 -13.72 5.78
CA THR A 168 -5.65 -13.46 5.77
C THR A 168 -5.37 -11.97 5.96
N ALA A 169 -6.06 -11.08 5.23
CA ALA A 169 -5.88 -9.64 5.36
C ALA A 169 -6.19 -9.14 6.78
N GLN A 170 -7.23 -9.67 7.42
CA GLN A 170 -7.52 -9.42 8.84
C GLN A 170 -6.39 -9.88 9.76
N GLY A 171 -5.76 -11.01 9.46
CA GLY A 171 -4.54 -11.47 10.16
C GLY A 171 -3.35 -10.51 10.02
N PHE A 172 -3.31 -9.70 8.97
CA PHE A 172 -2.34 -8.61 8.78
C PHE A 172 -2.79 -7.26 9.38
N GLY A 173 -3.98 -7.19 10.00
CA GLY A 173 -4.53 -5.99 10.63
C GLY A 173 -5.38 -5.09 9.72
N VAL A 174 -5.80 -5.59 8.55
CA VAL A 174 -6.73 -4.90 7.63
C VAL A 174 -8.19 -5.18 8.06
N ASP A 175 -9.11 -4.24 7.84
CA ASP A 175 -10.51 -4.29 8.30
C ASP A 175 -10.65 -4.50 9.83
N ALA A 176 -9.69 -3.93 10.55
CA ALA A 176 -9.69 -3.87 12.00
C ALA A 176 -9.29 -2.46 12.45
N PRO A 177 -9.99 -1.87 13.44
CA PRO A 177 -9.60 -0.58 13.99
C PRO A 177 -8.15 -0.62 14.51
N PRO A 178 -7.24 0.20 13.96
CA PRO A 178 -5.84 0.14 14.35
C PRO A 178 -5.65 0.68 15.77
N PRO A 179 -4.67 0.13 16.54
CA PRO A 179 -4.31 0.70 17.82
C PRO A 179 -3.74 2.11 17.64
N THR A 180 -3.98 2.99 18.61
CA THR A 180 -3.44 4.35 18.57
C THR A 180 -1.94 4.37 18.84
N ILE A 181 -1.21 5.24 18.15
CA ILE A 181 0.22 5.50 18.37
C ILE A 181 0.43 6.88 19.02
N PRO A 182 -0.22 7.12 20.16
CA PRO A 182 -0.88 8.38 20.59
C PRO A 182 -1.57 9.28 19.54
N MET A 183 -1.37 9.02 18.25
CA MET A 183 -2.12 9.57 17.13
C MET A 183 -3.09 8.51 16.60
N GLN A 184 -4.20 8.96 16.01
CA GLN A 184 -5.11 8.05 15.30
C GLN A 184 -4.47 7.61 13.99
N VAL A 185 -4.73 6.36 13.61
CA VAL A 185 -4.32 5.77 12.33
C VAL A 185 -5.60 5.43 11.57
N ALA A 186 -5.64 5.73 10.28
CA ALA A 186 -6.73 5.39 9.39
C ALA A 186 -6.80 3.87 9.23
N GLU A 187 -8.01 3.33 9.29
CA GLU A 187 -8.26 1.92 9.04
C GLU A 187 -8.04 1.62 7.55
N SER A 188 -7.27 0.56 7.26
CA SER A 188 -7.14 0.00 5.91
C SER A 188 -8.23 -1.05 5.69
N THR A 189 -8.63 -1.30 4.44
CA THR A 189 -9.70 -2.25 4.10
C THR A 189 -9.33 -3.12 2.91
N VAL A 190 -9.91 -4.32 2.77
CA VAL A 190 -9.90 -5.04 1.47
C VAL A 190 -11.18 -4.78 0.66
N GLY A 191 -12.04 -3.89 1.17
CA GLY A 191 -13.34 -3.63 0.62
C GLY A 191 -14.30 -4.82 0.71
N PRO A 192 -15.50 -4.69 0.11
CA PRO A 192 -16.53 -5.71 0.26
C PRO A 192 -16.27 -6.99 -0.55
N ILE A 193 -15.46 -6.95 -1.61
CA ILE A 193 -15.21 -8.06 -2.57
C ILE A 193 -16.53 -8.76 -2.97
N ILE A 194 -17.35 -8.04 -3.75
CA ILE A 194 -18.74 -8.43 -4.04
C ILE A 194 -18.90 -9.59 -5.04
N ASP A 195 -17.89 -9.84 -5.86
CA ASP A 195 -17.88 -10.86 -6.91
C ASP A 195 -16.43 -11.27 -7.27
N ASP A 196 -16.29 -12.28 -8.14
CA ASP A 196 -14.98 -12.81 -8.54
C ASP A 196 -14.16 -11.84 -9.40
N ALA A 197 -14.81 -10.90 -10.10
CA ALA A 197 -14.11 -9.82 -10.79
C ALA A 197 -13.44 -8.88 -9.79
N ALA A 198 -14.16 -8.49 -8.73
CA ALA A 198 -13.65 -7.71 -7.62
C ALA A 198 -12.55 -8.47 -6.88
N LEU A 199 -12.71 -9.79 -6.67
CA LEU A 199 -11.66 -10.64 -6.10
C LEU A 199 -10.39 -10.63 -6.95
N GLY A 200 -10.52 -10.82 -8.27
CA GLY A 200 -9.39 -10.77 -9.19
C GLY A 200 -8.61 -9.45 -9.12
N MET A 201 -9.31 -8.31 -9.09
CA MET A 201 -8.68 -7.00 -8.91
C MET A 201 -8.07 -6.81 -7.51
N SER A 202 -8.76 -7.24 -6.46
CA SER A 202 -8.30 -7.14 -5.06
C SER A 202 -7.03 -7.98 -4.83
N SER A 203 -6.91 -9.10 -5.53
CA SER A 203 -5.76 -10.02 -5.46
C SER A 203 -4.43 -9.41 -5.92
N ILE A 204 -4.49 -8.28 -6.64
CA ILE A 204 -3.33 -7.47 -7.04
C ILE A 204 -3.33 -6.08 -6.39
N GLY A 205 -4.09 -5.89 -5.30
CA GLY A 205 -4.14 -4.66 -4.51
C GLY A 205 -4.83 -3.48 -5.20
N GLN A 206 -5.78 -3.76 -6.09
CA GLN A 206 -6.61 -2.77 -6.77
C GLN A 206 -8.05 -2.84 -6.25
N ARG A 207 -8.95 -2.10 -6.92
CA ARG A 207 -10.39 -2.01 -6.63
C ARG A 207 -10.67 -1.19 -5.36
N ASP A 208 -11.07 -1.84 -4.28
CA ASP A 208 -11.53 -1.19 -3.03
C ASP A 208 -10.54 -1.48 -1.87
N VAL A 209 -9.38 -2.07 -2.19
CA VAL A 209 -8.26 -2.38 -1.27
C VAL A 209 -7.38 -1.15 -1.05
#